data_AF-A0A348PLP1-F1
#
_entry.id   AF-A0A348PLP1-F1
#
_cell.length_a   1.000
_cell.length_b   1.000
_cell.length_c   1.000
_cell.angle_alpha   90.00
_cell.angle_beta   90.00
_cell.angle_gamma   90.00
#
_symmetry.space_group_name_H-M   'P 1'
#
loop_
_entity.id
_entity.type
_entity.pdbx_description
1 polymer ?
#
loop_
_entity_poly.entity_id
_entity_poly.type
_entity_poly.pdbx_seq_one_letter_code
_entity_poly.pdbx_strand_id
1 'polypeptide(L)'
;RGTYGYSSKNFYLKYIKEVKSRFPEAQIMTDVAMDPYSSDGHDGLVKNGKILNDETLEILAKMSIAQAEAGADIIGPSDMMDGRVSYIREELDMAGFTDVSIMSYTAKYASAFYGPFRDALDSAPKFGDKKSYQMDPANKKEALVEAELDYIEGADYLMVKPALCYLDVIHMLKEEFPIPIAAYNVSGEYAMLKAAAQNGWLEHDRAMNEMLLSIKRAGADVILTYFAKEFAQLHKK
;
A
#
# COMPACT_ATOMS: atom_id res chain seq x y z
N ARG A 1 12.71 -11.61 11.52
CA ARG A 1 13.83 -10.66 11.26
C ARG A 1 13.85 -10.10 9.82
N GLY A 2 13.19 -10.72 8.84
CA GLY A 2 12.96 -10.09 7.53
C GLY A 2 14.22 -9.77 6.70
N THR A 3 15.37 -10.38 7.00
CA THR A 3 16.67 -10.00 6.43
C THR A 3 16.77 -10.18 4.91
N TYR A 4 15.91 -11.03 4.32
CA TYR A 4 15.84 -11.16 2.87
C TYR A 4 15.26 -9.92 2.19
N GLY A 5 14.40 -9.14 2.87
CA GLY A 5 13.73 -7.96 2.31
C GLY A 5 14.69 -6.91 1.77
N TYR A 6 15.83 -6.72 2.44
CA TYR A 6 16.89 -5.78 2.07
C TYR A 6 18.20 -6.49 1.66
N SER A 7 18.15 -7.78 1.33
CA SER A 7 19.34 -8.49 0.86
C SER A 7 19.63 -8.14 -0.60
N SER A 8 20.90 -7.92 -0.96
CA SER A 8 21.33 -7.79 -2.36
C SER A 8 21.03 -9.02 -3.23
N LYS A 9 20.69 -10.17 -2.61
CA LYS A 9 20.25 -11.40 -3.28
C LYS A 9 18.73 -11.43 -3.53
N ASN A 10 17.98 -10.46 -3.02
CA ASN A 10 16.54 -10.37 -3.22
C ASN A 10 16.23 -10.15 -4.70
N PHE A 11 15.42 -11.05 -5.29
CA PHE A 11 15.03 -10.94 -6.69
C PHE A 11 14.18 -9.70 -6.95
N TYR A 12 13.43 -9.22 -5.94
CA TYR A 12 12.60 -8.03 -6.04
C TYR A 12 13.43 -6.79 -6.40
N LEU A 13 14.55 -6.58 -5.70
CA LEU A 13 15.49 -5.49 -5.98
C LEU A 13 16.11 -5.59 -7.38
N LYS A 14 16.40 -6.81 -7.84
CA LYS A 14 16.91 -7.04 -9.20
C LYS A 14 15.88 -6.63 -10.26
N TYR A 15 14.61 -6.97 -10.07
CA TYR A 15 13.55 -6.60 -11.00
C TYR A 15 13.25 -5.11 -11.00
N ILE A 16 13.27 -4.43 -9.85
CA ILE A 16 13.13 -2.97 -9.79
C ILE A 16 14.19 -2.32 -10.70
N LYS A 17 15.46 -2.72 -10.54
CA LYS A 17 16.56 -2.22 -11.36
C LYS A 17 16.40 -2.53 -12.85
N GLU A 18 15.98 -3.74 -13.19
CA GLU A 18 15.77 -4.14 -14.59
C GLU A 18 14.62 -3.38 -15.24
N VAL A 19 13.50 -3.18 -14.53
CA VAL A 19 12.36 -2.39 -15.01
C VAL A 19 12.77 -0.95 -15.20
N LYS A 20 13.42 -0.31 -14.21
CA LYS A 20 13.85 1.09 -14.31
C LYS A 20 14.85 1.30 -15.44
N SER A 21 15.75 0.36 -15.65
CA SER A 21 16.72 0.41 -16.75
C SER A 21 16.07 0.29 -18.14
N ARG A 22 14.95 -0.44 -18.26
CA ARG A 22 14.25 -0.64 -19.54
C ARG A 22 13.20 0.43 -19.83
N PHE A 23 12.59 0.95 -18.79
CA PHE A 23 11.51 1.94 -18.85
C PHE A 23 11.82 3.09 -17.89
N PRO A 24 12.84 3.92 -18.17
CA PRO A 24 13.25 5.00 -17.27
C PRO A 24 12.15 6.02 -16.98
N GLU A 25 11.21 6.18 -17.90
CA GLU A 25 10.03 7.03 -17.77
C GLU A 25 8.96 6.47 -16.82
N ALA A 26 8.98 5.16 -16.55
CA ALA A 26 8.05 4.54 -15.62
C ALA A 26 8.38 4.98 -14.20
N GLN A 27 7.34 5.40 -13.47
CA GLN A 27 7.41 5.61 -12.04
C GLN A 27 7.24 4.26 -11.33
N ILE A 28 8.23 3.90 -10.52
CA ILE A 28 8.23 2.63 -9.78
C ILE A 28 7.91 2.91 -8.33
N MET A 29 6.71 2.50 -7.93
CA MET A 29 6.33 2.41 -6.53
C MET A 29 6.61 1.00 -6.00
N THR A 30 7.22 0.91 -4.82
CA THR A 30 7.54 -0.36 -4.17
C THR A 30 6.87 -0.48 -2.81
N ASP A 31 6.42 -1.69 -2.45
CA ASP A 31 5.82 -1.96 -1.15
C ASP A 31 6.91 -2.23 -0.09
N VAL A 32 6.73 -1.64 1.09
CA VAL A 32 7.59 -1.86 2.26
C VAL A 32 6.73 -2.41 3.40
N ALA A 33 6.85 -3.72 3.62
CA ALA A 33 6.28 -4.43 4.76
C ALA A 33 7.05 -5.74 4.98
N MET A 34 7.06 -6.26 6.21
CA MET A 34 7.76 -7.53 6.49
C MET A 34 6.97 -8.77 6.08
N ASP A 35 5.69 -8.67 5.72
CA ASP A 35 4.77 -9.80 5.49
C ASP A 35 5.37 -10.91 4.60
N PRO A 36 5.87 -10.64 3.37
CA PRO A 36 6.42 -11.68 2.50
C PRO A 36 7.82 -12.18 2.91
N TYR A 37 8.45 -11.51 3.88
CA TYR A 37 9.80 -11.81 4.37
C TYR A 37 9.81 -12.37 5.80
N SER A 38 8.64 -12.47 6.41
CA SER A 38 8.44 -12.91 7.77
C SER A 38 8.03 -14.38 7.79
N SER A 39 8.67 -15.16 8.66
CA SER A 39 8.23 -16.53 8.93
C SER A 39 6.84 -16.58 9.57
N ASP A 40 6.34 -15.47 10.10
CA ASP A 40 5.12 -15.39 10.91
C ASP A 40 3.91 -14.80 10.16
N GLY A 41 4.12 -14.22 8.96
CA GLY A 41 3.04 -13.60 8.16
C GLY A 41 2.48 -12.30 8.76
N HIS A 42 3.29 -11.59 9.55
CA HIS A 42 2.99 -10.27 10.10
C HIS A 42 3.81 -9.19 9.40
N ASP A 43 3.24 -7.99 9.34
CA ASP A 43 3.83 -6.83 8.67
C ASP A 43 5.05 -6.26 9.45
N GLY A 44 5.22 -6.67 10.72
CA GLY A 44 6.35 -6.30 11.59
C GLY A 44 7.02 -7.48 12.30
N LEU A 45 8.08 -7.17 13.06
CA LEU A 45 8.88 -8.14 13.79
C LEU A 45 8.10 -8.72 14.99
N VAL A 46 7.98 -10.05 15.01
CA VAL A 46 7.34 -10.76 16.13
C VAL A 46 8.38 -11.19 17.17
N LYS A 47 8.09 -10.94 18.45
CA LYS A 47 8.82 -11.49 19.61
C LYS A 47 7.83 -11.88 20.70
N ASN A 48 7.88 -13.14 21.14
CA ASN A 48 6.99 -13.68 22.18
C ASN A 48 5.49 -13.44 21.89
N GLY A 49 5.07 -13.59 20.63
CA GLY A 49 3.68 -13.41 20.19
C GLY A 49 3.21 -11.95 20.10
N LYS A 50 4.11 -10.97 20.28
CA LYS A 50 3.83 -9.54 20.10
C LYS A 50 4.54 -9.01 18.87
N ILE A 51 3.87 -8.13 18.14
CA ILE A 51 4.49 -7.33 17.08
C ILE A 51 5.20 -6.16 17.76
N LEU A 52 6.49 -5.99 17.49
CA LEU A 52 7.31 -4.93 18.05
C LEU A 52 7.35 -3.73 17.10
N ASN A 53 6.94 -2.56 17.57
CA ASN A 53 6.86 -1.36 16.73
C ASN A 53 8.25 -0.84 16.33
N ASP A 54 9.01 -0.34 17.30
CA ASP A 54 10.26 0.40 17.05
C ASP A 54 11.32 -0.48 16.37
N GLU A 55 11.47 -1.73 16.80
CA GLU A 55 12.40 -2.66 16.15
C GLU A 55 11.98 -3.05 14.72
N THR A 56 10.72 -2.85 14.36
CA THR A 56 10.25 -3.00 12.97
C THR A 56 10.70 -1.83 12.12
N LEU A 57 10.68 -0.59 12.64
CA LEU A 57 11.04 0.61 11.87
C LEU A 57 12.45 0.53 11.28
N GLU A 58 13.41 0.04 12.07
CA GLU A 58 14.79 -0.19 11.59
C GLU A 58 14.86 -1.15 10.38
N ILE A 59 13.98 -2.14 10.34
CA ILE A 59 13.93 -3.12 9.26
C ILE A 59 13.29 -2.49 8.03
N LEU A 60 12.19 -1.77 8.21
CA LEU A 60 11.48 -1.08 7.13
C LEU A 60 12.38 -0.04 6.46
N ALA A 61 13.13 0.77 7.23
CA ALA A 61 14.10 1.72 6.68
C ALA A 61 15.17 1.04 5.82
N LYS A 62 15.75 -0.07 6.29
CA LYS A 62 16.72 -0.85 5.49
C LYS A 62 16.11 -1.37 4.19
N MET A 63 14.83 -1.75 4.22
CA MET A 63 14.10 -2.14 3.01
C MET A 63 13.89 -0.96 2.07
N SER A 64 13.44 0.19 2.59
CA SER A 64 13.24 1.42 1.83
C SER A 64 14.51 1.88 1.13
N ILE A 65 15.65 1.92 1.84
CA ILE A 65 16.95 2.28 1.26
C ILE A 65 17.34 1.29 0.15
N ALA A 66 17.24 -0.02 0.40
CA ALA A 66 17.60 -1.02 -0.59
C ALA A 66 16.72 -0.95 -1.86
N GLN A 67 15.44 -0.59 -1.71
CA GLN A 67 14.52 -0.37 -2.83
C GLN A 67 14.83 0.93 -3.58
N ALA A 68 15.14 2.02 -2.87
CA ALA A 68 15.60 3.28 -3.47
C ALA A 68 16.91 3.11 -4.26
N GLU A 69 17.90 2.41 -3.69
CA GLU A 69 19.15 2.03 -4.37
C GLU A 69 18.91 1.21 -5.65
N ALA A 70 17.84 0.41 -5.67
CA ALA A 70 17.45 -0.37 -6.84
C ALA A 70 16.75 0.48 -7.93
N GLY A 71 16.33 1.70 -7.61
CA GLY A 71 15.68 2.64 -8.54
C GLY A 71 14.18 2.82 -8.32
N ALA A 72 13.66 2.55 -7.12
CA ALA A 72 12.30 2.96 -6.75
C ALA A 72 12.17 4.48 -6.70
N ASP A 73 11.09 5.02 -7.28
CA ASP A 73 10.78 6.45 -7.25
C ASP A 73 9.86 6.79 -6.05
N ILE A 74 9.05 5.83 -5.61
CA ILE A 74 8.07 5.98 -4.54
C ILE A 74 8.14 4.78 -3.60
N ILE A 75 8.30 5.03 -2.30
CA ILE A 75 8.23 4.01 -1.24
C ILE A 75 6.81 3.98 -0.66
N GLY A 76 6.20 2.80 -0.64
CA GLY A 76 4.87 2.55 -0.08
C GLY A 76 4.92 1.73 1.21
N PRO A 77 5.12 2.35 2.40
CA PRO A 77 5.10 1.63 3.66
C PRO A 77 3.67 1.17 3.97
N SER A 78 3.45 -0.15 3.98
CA SER A 78 2.12 -0.74 4.15
C SER A 78 1.90 -1.43 5.49
N ASP A 79 2.83 -1.28 6.42
CA ASP A 79 2.95 -2.02 7.67
C ASP A 79 2.02 -1.55 8.82
N MET A 80 1.64 -0.27 8.84
CA MET A 80 0.88 0.39 9.93
C MET A 80 1.59 0.41 11.29
N MET A 81 2.92 0.48 11.33
CA MET A 81 3.66 0.77 12.56
C MET A 81 3.65 2.27 12.87
N ASP A 82 3.57 2.64 14.14
CA ASP A 82 3.57 4.03 14.58
C ASP A 82 4.94 4.67 14.25
N GLY A 83 4.93 5.88 13.68
CA GLY A 83 6.15 6.67 13.40
C GLY A 83 6.99 6.21 12.20
N ARG A 84 6.53 5.21 11.43
CA ARG A 84 7.34 4.68 10.29
C ARG A 84 7.63 5.70 9.21
N VAL A 85 6.76 6.70 8.99
CA VAL A 85 6.93 7.65 7.88
C VAL A 85 8.12 8.54 8.18
N SER A 86 8.17 9.16 9.37
CA SER A 86 9.31 10.00 9.77
C SER A 86 10.60 9.21 9.77
N TYR A 87 10.56 8.00 10.33
CA TYR A 87 11.75 7.14 10.42
C TYR A 87 12.28 6.76 9.03
N ILE A 88 11.41 6.39 8.09
CA ILE A 88 11.81 6.07 6.71
C ILE A 88 12.33 7.33 5.99
N ARG A 89 11.68 8.49 6.17
CA ARG A 89 12.10 9.76 5.55
C ARG A 89 13.50 10.15 6.00
N GLU A 90 13.76 10.15 7.30
CA GLU A 90 15.07 10.47 7.88
C GLU A 90 16.18 9.55 7.35
N GLU A 91 15.91 8.25 7.31
CA GLU A 91 16.88 7.25 6.83
C GLU A 91 17.14 7.36 5.32
N LEU A 92 16.11 7.63 4.51
CA LEU A 92 16.28 7.93 3.09
C LEU A 92 17.11 9.20 2.87
N ASP A 93 16.87 10.26 3.64
CA ASP A 93 17.63 11.51 3.56
C ASP A 93 19.09 11.31 3.93
N MET A 94 19.37 10.61 5.02
CA MET A 94 20.74 10.28 5.43
C MET A 94 21.49 9.43 4.40
N ALA A 95 20.76 8.58 3.68
CA ALA A 95 21.31 7.77 2.58
C ALA A 95 21.40 8.55 1.24
N GLY A 96 20.93 9.79 1.17
CA GLY A 96 21.00 10.65 -0.02
C GLY A 96 19.84 10.50 -1.00
N PHE A 97 18.74 9.85 -0.61
CA PHE A 97 17.53 9.63 -1.42
C PHE A 97 16.44 10.66 -1.12
N THR A 98 16.80 11.95 -1.14
CA THR A 98 15.87 13.07 -0.82
C THR A 98 14.71 13.20 -1.81
N ASP A 99 14.91 12.76 -3.06
CA ASP A 99 13.93 12.90 -4.14
C ASP A 99 12.96 11.70 -4.25
N VAL A 100 13.17 10.66 -3.43
CA VAL A 100 12.28 9.49 -3.39
C VAL A 100 11.07 9.82 -2.54
N SER A 101 9.88 9.72 -3.12
CA SER A 101 8.62 10.04 -2.43
C SER A 101 8.16 8.93 -1.49
N ILE A 102 7.33 9.27 -0.52
CA ILE A 102 6.65 8.33 0.38
C ILE A 102 5.14 8.38 0.12
N MET A 103 4.56 7.26 -0.33
CA MET A 103 3.12 7.06 -0.43
C MET A 103 2.65 6.17 0.72
N SER A 104 2.30 6.81 1.82
CA SER A 104 1.95 6.10 3.05
C SER A 104 0.61 5.37 2.93
N TYR A 105 0.54 4.12 3.41
CA TYR A 105 -0.73 3.40 3.60
C TYR A 105 -1.45 3.88 4.86
N THR A 106 -1.73 5.18 4.91
CA THR A 106 -2.26 5.92 6.05
C THR A 106 -3.49 5.29 6.71
N ALA A 107 -4.53 5.03 5.93
CA ALA A 107 -5.77 4.46 6.44
C ALA A 107 -5.94 3.03 5.92
N LYS A 108 -5.14 2.09 6.46
CA LYS A 108 -5.23 0.66 6.16
C LYS A 108 -6.07 -0.06 7.21
N TYR A 109 -7.30 -0.40 6.81
CA TYR A 109 -8.26 -1.08 7.67
C TYR A 109 -8.05 -2.59 7.73
N ALA A 110 -8.41 -3.20 8.86
CA ALA A 110 -8.48 -4.65 9.07
C ALA A 110 -9.68 -5.26 8.33
N SER A 111 -9.62 -5.28 7.00
CA SER A 111 -10.73 -5.62 6.13
C SER A 111 -10.83 -7.11 5.77
N ALA A 112 -12.05 -7.58 5.57
CA ALA A 112 -12.34 -8.89 4.99
C ALA A 112 -12.04 -8.99 3.48
N PHE A 113 -11.80 -7.85 2.80
CA PHE A 113 -11.63 -7.77 1.34
C PHE A 113 -10.21 -8.13 0.86
N TYR A 114 -9.35 -8.64 1.74
CA TYR A 114 -7.97 -9.03 1.41
C TYR A 114 -7.78 -10.51 1.07
N GLY A 115 -8.83 -11.33 1.12
CA GLY A 115 -8.74 -12.79 0.92
C GLY A 115 -7.91 -13.20 -0.30
N PRO A 116 -8.30 -12.78 -1.53
CA PRO A 116 -7.57 -13.21 -2.73
C PRO A 116 -6.11 -12.71 -2.80
N PHE A 117 -5.78 -11.59 -2.14
CA PHE A 117 -4.39 -11.11 -2.05
C PHE A 117 -3.54 -12.01 -1.15
N ARG A 118 -4.09 -12.46 -0.01
CA ARG A 118 -3.40 -13.39 0.89
C ARG A 118 -3.13 -14.72 0.22
N ASP A 119 -4.07 -15.22 -0.58
CA ASP A 119 -3.90 -16.43 -1.38
C ASP A 119 -2.79 -16.27 -2.43
N ALA A 120 -2.68 -15.09 -3.05
CA ALA A 120 -1.68 -14.82 -4.07
C ALA A 120 -0.24 -14.72 -3.54
N LEU A 121 -0.05 -14.33 -2.27
CA LEU A 121 1.26 -14.14 -1.64
C LEU A 121 1.63 -15.18 -0.58
N ASP A 122 0.74 -16.12 -0.27
CA ASP A 122 0.88 -17.06 0.86
C ASP A 122 1.21 -16.33 2.18
N SER A 123 0.56 -15.17 2.39
CA SER A 123 0.90 -14.21 3.46
C SER A 123 -0.15 -14.11 4.56
N ALA A 124 -0.96 -15.16 4.72
CA ALA A 124 -1.89 -15.25 5.84
C ALA A 124 -1.11 -15.29 7.17
N PRO A 125 -1.53 -14.53 8.20
CA PRO A 125 -0.86 -14.57 9.50
C PRO A 125 -0.95 -15.98 10.07
N LYS A 126 0.18 -16.51 10.55
CA LYS A 126 0.24 -17.88 11.09
C LYS A 126 -0.35 -18.01 12.49
N PHE A 127 -0.49 -16.88 13.19
CA PHE A 127 -1.18 -16.80 14.47
C PHE A 127 -1.90 -15.45 14.61
N GLY A 128 -2.97 -15.41 15.41
CA GLY A 128 -3.71 -14.17 15.67
C GLY A 128 -4.34 -13.54 14.44
N ASP A 129 -4.50 -12.22 14.47
CA ASP A 129 -4.95 -11.42 13.34
C ASP A 129 -4.09 -10.15 13.22
N LYS A 130 -4.39 -9.31 12.21
CA LYS A 130 -3.66 -8.05 11.94
C LYS A 130 -4.30 -6.83 12.63
N LYS A 131 -5.26 -7.03 13.54
CA LYS A 131 -6.05 -5.94 14.16
C LYS A 131 -5.32 -5.14 15.23
N SER A 132 -4.13 -5.58 15.66
CA SER A 132 -3.34 -4.80 16.61
C SER A 132 -2.62 -3.60 15.98
N TYR A 133 -2.67 -3.47 14.65
CA TYR A 133 -2.04 -2.36 13.90
C TYR A 133 -2.88 -1.90 12.70
N GLN A 134 -3.66 -2.79 12.06
CA GLN A 134 -4.64 -2.36 11.07
C GLN A 134 -5.88 -1.78 11.76
N MET A 135 -6.39 -0.68 11.22
CA MET A 135 -7.49 0.08 11.82
C MET A 135 -8.80 -0.71 11.87
N ASP A 136 -9.66 -0.41 12.86
CA ASP A 136 -11.01 -0.96 12.93
C ASP A 136 -11.90 -0.37 11.82
N PRO A 137 -12.53 -1.19 10.96
CA PRO A 137 -13.50 -0.74 9.95
C PRO A 137 -14.61 0.19 10.46
N ALA A 138 -14.95 0.14 11.75
CA ALA A 138 -15.95 1.03 12.35
C ALA A 138 -15.46 2.49 12.51
N ASN A 139 -14.14 2.72 12.49
CA ASN A 139 -13.55 3.98 12.85
C ASN A 139 -13.29 4.87 11.64
N LYS A 140 -14.14 5.90 11.50
CA LYS A 140 -13.96 6.94 10.49
C LYS A 140 -13.01 8.06 10.93
N LYS A 141 -13.11 8.51 12.20
CA LYS A 141 -12.34 9.67 12.70
C LYS A 141 -10.87 9.36 12.98
N GLU A 142 -10.56 8.12 13.35
CA GLU A 142 -9.18 7.65 13.55
C GLU A 142 -8.34 7.85 12.28
N ALA A 143 -8.94 7.70 11.10
CA ALA A 143 -8.25 7.93 9.82
C ALA A 143 -7.71 9.36 9.66
N LEU A 144 -8.37 10.37 10.26
CA LEU A 144 -7.86 11.74 10.25
C LEU A 144 -6.65 11.89 11.17
N VAL A 145 -6.66 11.20 12.31
CA VAL A 145 -5.53 11.23 13.25
C VAL A 145 -4.32 10.59 12.59
N GLU A 146 -4.47 9.40 12.00
CA GLU A 146 -3.39 8.72 11.28
C GLU A 146 -2.89 9.55 10.08
N ALA A 147 -3.81 10.20 9.36
CA ALA A 147 -3.44 11.08 8.24
C ALA A 147 -2.68 12.33 8.67
N GLU A 148 -3.07 12.94 9.79
CA GLU A 148 -2.36 14.10 10.33
C GLU A 148 -0.95 13.72 10.78
N LEU A 149 -0.79 12.56 11.43
CA LEU A 149 0.52 12.03 11.80
C LEU A 149 1.40 11.81 10.56
N ASP A 150 0.94 11.02 9.60
CA ASP A 150 1.68 10.74 8.35
C ASP A 150 2.06 12.01 7.59
N TYR A 151 1.13 12.97 7.52
CA TYR A 151 1.36 14.24 6.85
C TYR A 151 2.45 15.06 7.53
N ILE A 152 2.40 15.17 8.87
CA ILE A 152 3.42 15.89 9.65
C ILE A 152 4.77 15.18 9.59
N GLU A 153 4.77 13.86 9.55
CA GLU A 153 5.96 13.00 9.43
C GLU A 153 6.61 13.05 8.04
N GLY A 154 5.96 13.66 7.05
CA GLY A 154 6.53 13.91 5.73
C GLY A 154 6.11 12.95 4.63
N ALA A 155 4.92 12.34 4.71
CA ALA A 155 4.35 11.61 3.59
C ALA A 155 4.01 12.56 2.42
N ASP A 156 4.38 12.17 1.20
CA ASP A 156 4.04 12.93 -0.02
C ASP A 156 2.65 12.57 -0.55
N TYR A 157 2.15 11.37 -0.22
CA TYR A 157 0.81 10.89 -0.53
C TYR A 157 0.21 10.17 0.68
N LEU A 158 -1.08 10.35 0.90
CA LEU A 158 -1.86 9.57 1.86
C LEU A 158 -2.70 8.54 1.11
N MET A 159 -2.78 7.30 1.61
CA MET A 159 -3.57 6.24 0.95
C MET A 159 -4.66 5.67 1.86
N VAL A 160 -5.83 5.45 1.27
CA VAL A 160 -6.91 4.65 1.89
C VAL A 160 -6.96 3.25 1.29
N LYS A 161 -7.03 2.24 2.16
CA LYS A 161 -7.11 0.82 1.79
C LYS A 161 -8.03 0.06 2.74
N PRO A 162 -9.08 -0.64 2.27
CA PRO A 162 -9.59 -0.71 0.88
C PRO A 162 -10.19 0.60 0.35
N ALA A 163 -10.64 0.62 -0.91
CA ALA A 163 -11.18 1.83 -1.54
C ALA A 163 -12.72 1.84 -1.58
N LEU A 164 -13.35 0.84 -2.20
CA LEU A 164 -14.77 0.89 -2.54
C LEU A 164 -15.69 1.00 -1.33
N CYS A 165 -15.36 0.29 -0.24
CA CYS A 165 -16.12 0.34 1.01
C CYS A 165 -15.77 1.54 1.91
N TYR A 166 -14.80 2.38 1.50
CA TYR A 166 -14.23 3.47 2.29
C TYR A 166 -14.13 4.79 1.49
N LEU A 167 -15.00 4.97 0.50
CA LEU A 167 -15.07 6.20 -0.31
C LEU A 167 -15.33 7.44 0.55
N ASP A 168 -16.02 7.29 1.68
CA ASP A 168 -16.27 8.33 2.66
C ASP A 168 -15.02 8.75 3.45
N VAL A 169 -14.05 7.85 3.61
CA VAL A 169 -12.73 8.15 4.20
C VAL A 169 -11.84 8.83 3.16
N ILE A 170 -11.81 8.34 1.90
CA ILE A 170 -11.09 8.98 0.79
C ILE A 170 -11.53 10.44 0.64
N HIS A 171 -12.85 10.67 0.63
CA HIS A 171 -13.40 12.02 0.56
C HIS A 171 -12.98 12.89 1.73
N MET A 172 -13.01 12.36 2.95
CA MET A 172 -12.61 13.14 4.11
C MET A 172 -11.12 13.52 4.07
N LEU A 173 -10.23 12.58 3.71
CA LEU A 173 -8.81 12.92 3.56
C LEU A 173 -8.60 13.97 2.47
N LYS A 174 -9.35 13.91 1.37
CA LYS A 174 -9.22 14.88 0.29
C LYS A 174 -9.64 16.30 0.69
N GLU A 175 -10.64 16.43 1.55
CA GLU A 175 -11.11 17.75 2.01
C GLU A 175 -10.17 18.37 3.05
N GLU A 176 -9.50 17.54 3.87
CA GLU A 176 -8.69 18.02 5.00
C GLU A 176 -7.21 18.22 4.64
N PHE A 177 -6.65 17.44 3.71
CA PHE A 177 -5.22 17.45 3.42
C PHE A 177 -4.88 18.03 2.04
N PRO A 178 -3.84 18.88 1.94
CA PRO A 178 -3.47 19.54 0.68
C PRO A 178 -2.62 18.66 -0.25
N ILE A 179 -2.30 17.43 0.14
CA ILE A 179 -1.47 16.50 -0.63
C ILE A 179 -2.31 15.46 -1.39
N PRO A 180 -1.75 14.82 -2.44
CA PRO A 180 -2.49 13.85 -3.23
C PRO A 180 -2.98 12.65 -2.40
N ILE A 181 -4.20 12.20 -2.69
CA ILE A 181 -4.81 11.03 -2.04
C ILE A 181 -4.75 9.83 -2.98
N ALA A 182 -4.12 8.75 -2.54
CA ALA A 182 -4.16 7.46 -3.23
C ALA A 182 -5.29 6.58 -2.67
N ALA A 183 -5.83 5.70 -3.52
CA ALA A 183 -6.82 4.71 -3.12
C ALA A 183 -6.47 3.33 -3.68
N TYR A 184 -6.59 2.30 -2.85
CA TYR A 184 -6.33 0.93 -3.28
C TYR A 184 -7.65 0.20 -3.54
N ASN A 185 -7.96 -0.07 -4.81
CA ASN A 185 -8.99 -1.01 -5.21
C ASN A 185 -8.50 -2.45 -5.04
N VAL A 186 -8.82 -3.05 -3.90
CA VAL A 186 -8.16 -4.26 -3.40
C VAL A 186 -8.63 -5.54 -4.10
N SER A 187 -7.95 -6.63 -3.82
CA SER A 187 -8.17 -7.93 -4.46
C SER A 187 -9.60 -8.45 -4.32
N GLY A 188 -10.24 -8.27 -3.16
CA GLY A 188 -11.63 -8.67 -2.92
C GLY A 188 -12.62 -7.83 -3.73
N GLU A 189 -12.38 -6.53 -3.88
CA GLU A 189 -13.21 -5.65 -4.70
C GLU A 189 -13.11 -6.01 -6.19
N TYR A 190 -11.88 -6.27 -6.66
CA TYR A 190 -11.62 -6.79 -8.01
C TYR A 190 -12.32 -8.14 -8.24
N ALA A 191 -12.11 -9.11 -7.35
CA ALA A 191 -12.69 -10.45 -7.48
C ALA A 191 -14.22 -10.44 -7.42
N MET A 192 -14.80 -9.57 -6.58
CA MET A 192 -16.24 -9.40 -6.45
C MET A 192 -16.86 -8.97 -7.79
N LEU A 193 -16.28 -7.98 -8.47
CA LEU A 193 -16.77 -7.56 -9.78
C LEU A 193 -16.55 -8.65 -10.84
N LYS A 194 -15.36 -9.27 -10.88
CA LYS A 194 -15.09 -10.38 -11.82
C LYS A 194 -16.11 -11.51 -11.67
N ALA A 195 -16.43 -11.92 -10.44
CA ALA A 195 -17.39 -12.98 -10.16
C ALA A 195 -18.82 -12.58 -10.58
N ALA A 196 -19.26 -11.36 -10.26
CA ALA A 196 -20.59 -10.88 -10.65
C ALA A 196 -20.75 -10.82 -12.18
N ALA A 197 -19.71 -10.39 -12.89
CA ALA A 197 -19.69 -10.37 -14.36
C ALA A 197 -19.70 -11.77 -14.97
N GLN A 198 -18.91 -12.70 -14.42
CA GLN A 198 -18.90 -14.11 -14.87
C GLN A 198 -20.27 -14.80 -14.70
N ASN A 199 -21.05 -14.40 -13.70
CA ASN A 199 -22.42 -14.89 -13.50
C ASN A 199 -23.47 -14.14 -14.34
N GLY A 200 -23.06 -13.14 -15.13
CA GLY A 200 -23.96 -12.34 -15.96
C GLY A 200 -24.83 -11.36 -15.18
N TRP A 201 -24.52 -11.07 -13.91
CA TRP A 201 -25.29 -10.14 -13.08
C TRP A 201 -24.96 -8.68 -13.36
N LEU A 202 -23.71 -8.41 -13.74
CA LEU A 202 -23.22 -7.10 -14.12
C LEU A 202 -22.52 -7.17 -15.49
N GLU A 203 -22.64 -6.10 -16.26
CA GLU A 203 -21.79 -5.90 -17.42
C GLU A 203 -20.41 -5.41 -16.93
N HIS A 204 -19.36 -6.15 -17.27
CA HIS A 204 -18.03 -6.00 -16.69
C HIS A 204 -17.44 -4.60 -16.91
N ASP A 205 -17.35 -4.15 -18.16
CA ASP A 205 -16.58 -2.96 -18.51
C ASP A 205 -17.26 -1.71 -17.99
N ARG A 206 -18.60 -1.66 -18.07
CA ARG A 206 -19.41 -0.58 -17.50
C ARG A 206 -19.27 -0.51 -15.98
N ALA A 207 -19.38 -1.64 -15.28
CA ALA A 207 -19.28 -1.65 -13.82
C ALA A 207 -17.86 -1.35 -13.33
N MET A 208 -16.82 -1.83 -14.03
CA MET A 208 -15.42 -1.50 -13.76
C MET A 208 -15.19 0.01 -13.87
N ASN A 209 -15.66 0.63 -14.96
CA ASN A 209 -15.55 2.07 -15.15
C ASN A 209 -16.27 2.87 -14.06
N GLU A 210 -17.48 2.46 -13.70
CA GLU A 210 -18.25 3.14 -12.64
C GLU A 210 -17.59 3.02 -11.26
N MET A 211 -16.98 1.86 -10.96
CA MET A 211 -16.20 1.64 -9.75
C MET A 211 -15.01 2.58 -9.68
N LEU A 212 -14.17 2.62 -10.72
CA LEU A 212 -12.99 3.49 -10.77
C LEU A 212 -13.36 4.98 -10.80
N LEU A 213 -14.44 5.33 -11.50
CA LEU A 213 -14.99 6.69 -11.50
C LEU A 213 -15.48 7.10 -10.11
N SER A 214 -16.09 6.19 -9.35
CA SER A 214 -16.56 6.48 -8.00
C SER A 214 -15.40 6.72 -7.03
N ILE A 215 -14.31 5.96 -7.16
CA ILE A 215 -13.06 6.19 -6.42
C ILE A 215 -12.47 7.57 -6.79
N LYS A 216 -12.42 7.90 -8.09
CA LYS A 216 -11.96 9.22 -8.55
C LYS A 216 -12.84 10.36 -8.04
N ARG A 217 -14.17 10.21 -8.08
CA ARG A 217 -15.16 11.18 -7.60
C ARG A 217 -15.03 11.40 -6.09
N ALA A 218 -14.68 10.37 -5.33
CA ALA A 218 -14.44 10.51 -3.90
C ALA A 218 -13.21 11.36 -3.58
N GLY A 219 -12.33 11.64 -4.53
CA GLY A 219 -11.18 12.53 -4.33
C GLY A 219 -9.82 11.88 -4.55
N ALA A 220 -9.77 10.60 -4.91
CA ALA A 220 -8.49 9.93 -5.18
C ALA A 220 -7.78 10.57 -6.39
N ASP A 221 -6.53 10.97 -6.21
CA ASP A 221 -5.63 11.43 -7.26
C ASP A 221 -4.98 10.26 -7.99
N VAL A 222 -4.64 9.20 -7.25
CA VAL A 222 -4.02 7.97 -7.75
C VAL A 222 -4.86 6.76 -7.35
N ILE A 223 -5.06 5.80 -8.26
CA ILE A 223 -5.80 4.56 -7.97
C ILE A 223 -4.90 3.35 -8.24
N LEU A 224 -4.58 2.60 -7.20
CA LEU A 224 -3.96 1.29 -7.31
C LEU A 224 -5.06 0.27 -7.58
N THR A 225 -5.08 -0.34 -8.77
CA THR A 225 -6.11 -1.30 -9.15
C THR A 225 -5.56 -2.41 -10.03
N TYR A 226 -6.04 -3.63 -9.81
CA TYR A 226 -5.80 -4.77 -10.69
C TYR A 226 -6.45 -4.60 -12.07
N PHE A 227 -7.43 -3.70 -12.20
CA PHE A 227 -8.06 -3.34 -13.47
C PHE A 227 -7.21 -2.39 -14.34
N ALA A 228 -6.05 -1.92 -13.88
CA ALA A 228 -5.30 -0.84 -14.54
C ALA A 228 -5.02 -1.12 -16.02
N LYS A 229 -4.60 -2.34 -16.35
CA LYS A 229 -4.34 -2.76 -17.73
C LYS A 229 -5.62 -2.83 -18.57
N GLU A 230 -6.69 -3.39 -18.01
CA GLU A 230 -7.99 -3.54 -18.71
C GLU A 230 -8.61 -2.16 -18.98
N PHE A 231 -8.61 -1.28 -17.97
CA PHE A 231 -9.05 0.10 -18.10
C PHE A 231 -8.26 0.87 -19.18
N ALA A 232 -6.93 0.73 -19.18
CA ALA A 232 -6.07 1.37 -20.18
C ALA A 232 -6.31 0.84 -21.60
N GLN A 233 -6.57 -0.46 -21.77
CA GLN A 233 -6.89 -1.05 -23.06
C GLN A 233 -8.23 -0.55 -23.60
N LEU A 234 -9.24 -0.44 -22.74
CA LEU A 234 -10.57 0.05 -23.10
C LEU A 234 -10.57 1.52 -23.53
N HIS A 235 -9.68 2.34 -22.96
CA HIS A 235 -9.56 3.77 -23.26
C HIS A 235 -8.39 4.12 -24.17
N LYS A 236 -7.77 3.12 -24.80
CA LYS A 236 -6.69 3.35 -25.75
C LYS A 236 -7.27 4.11 -26.95
N LYS A 237 -6.79 5.34 -27.16
CA LYS A 237 -7.08 6.13 -28.37
C LYS A 237 -6.43 5.52 -29.59
#